data_AF-A0A972DMX1-F1
#
_entry.id   AF-A0A972DMX1-F1
#
_cell.length_a   1.000
_cell.length_b   1.000
_cell.length_c   1.000
_cell.angle_alpha   90.00
_cell.angle_beta   90.00
_cell.angle_gamma   90.00
#
_symmetry.space_group_name_H-M   'P 1'
#
loop_
_entity.id
_entity.type
_entity.pdbx_description
1 polymer ?
#
loop_
_entity_poly.entity_id
_entity_poly.type
_entity_poly.pdbx_seq_one_letter_code
_entity_poly.pdbx_strand_id
1 'polypeptide(L)'
;MQLFAPGETSTYGGGVRPNEGFFFTADYLRMSISASDGAPVGFPSNGRQVWYGPYSHDMAIQTNSLSTDSFTQQWHGGHRLEMGDRWGHHGWHLGGMWLKSHGQEIVASGANMVWEDPPFGLHSHKLLQGYYTLPGSEFPSDVPPEDRIIIVGEDEDDQVLAVLRDLPVTFDDLIAESRVETWGIEWMYTYRLHSNPRGGLFEIYVGARYLEFQDMLSITGQNDVNDEDDDDEEPLVFAGPGSSLADSDWFTDAENNIVGPQVGLRWFRTCDRWTLDASGRFFAGFNNQNIYQKGTLGSRLTPGFTYAEDDEGTAGEGRPLLMSPTSFTNSKHASEFSPVVELRVNLNYQLTRAIGVRAGWTGIWMDGIARADALNVYKVPNMGISMANNRQDVFMHGFNFGVLVNY
;
A
#
# COMPACT_ATOMS: atom_id res chain seq x y z
N MET A 1 -32.59 -34.63 12.06
CA MET A 1 -32.28 -33.26 12.51
C MET A 1 -33.56 -32.42 12.37
N GLN A 2 -34.14 -31.92 13.46
CA GLN A 2 -35.34 -31.06 13.41
C GLN A 2 -34.91 -29.59 13.54
N LEU A 3 -34.80 -28.89 12.40
CA LEU A 3 -34.20 -27.55 12.31
C LEU A 3 -34.97 -26.44 13.07
N PHE A 4 -36.27 -26.64 13.27
CA PHE A 4 -37.18 -25.63 13.84
C PHE A 4 -37.78 -26.00 15.19
N ALA A 5 -37.27 -27.05 15.85
CA ALA A 5 -37.69 -27.37 17.21
C ALA A 5 -37.35 -26.20 18.16
N PRO A 6 -38.17 -25.92 19.19
CA PRO A 6 -37.86 -24.93 20.21
C PRO A 6 -36.48 -25.20 20.83
N GLY A 7 -35.74 -24.15 21.21
CA GLY A 7 -34.45 -24.31 21.90
C GLY A 7 -34.58 -25.17 23.15
N GLU A 8 -33.65 -26.12 23.34
CA GLU A 8 -33.64 -26.98 24.52
C GLU A 8 -33.16 -26.17 25.74
N THR A 9 -34.09 -25.78 26.62
CA THR A 9 -33.80 -25.05 27.86
C THR A 9 -33.78 -25.94 29.10
N SER A 10 -33.81 -27.27 28.95
CA SER A 10 -34.04 -28.17 30.10
C SER A 10 -32.80 -28.32 31.00
N THR A 11 -32.87 -27.74 32.19
CA THR A 11 -31.93 -27.92 33.30
C THR A 11 -32.48 -28.89 34.35
N TYR A 12 -32.58 -30.18 34.01
CA TYR A 12 -32.73 -31.22 35.04
C TYR A 12 -31.50 -32.14 35.05
N GLY A 13 -30.60 -31.89 36.02
CA GLY A 13 -29.72 -32.92 36.59
C GLY A 13 -28.30 -33.12 36.02
N GLY A 14 -27.83 -32.36 35.03
CA GLY A 14 -26.52 -32.65 34.41
C GLY A 14 -25.70 -31.49 33.85
N GLY A 15 -26.11 -30.24 34.08
CA GLY A 15 -25.54 -29.08 33.38
C GLY A 15 -25.93 -29.02 31.90
N VAL A 16 -25.70 -27.88 31.24
CA VAL A 16 -25.92 -27.74 29.79
C VAL A 16 -24.90 -28.62 29.07
N ARG A 17 -25.37 -29.66 28.35
CA ARG A 17 -24.48 -30.45 27.50
C ARG A 17 -24.20 -29.65 26.23
N PRO A 18 -22.93 -29.38 25.89
CA PRO A 18 -22.60 -28.71 24.63
C PRO A 18 -23.07 -29.53 23.44
N ASN A 19 -23.49 -28.86 22.37
CA ASN A 19 -23.95 -29.52 21.15
C ASN A 19 -22.82 -30.36 20.52
N GLU A 20 -23.20 -31.54 20.02
CA GLU A 20 -22.34 -32.48 19.32
C GLU A 20 -22.81 -32.64 17.86
N GLY A 21 -21.90 -33.08 17.00
CA GLY A 21 -22.11 -33.27 15.57
C GLY A 21 -21.48 -32.18 14.72
N PHE A 22 -21.95 -32.10 13.47
CA PHE A 22 -21.46 -31.12 12.51
C PHE A 22 -22.00 -29.74 12.79
N PHE A 23 -21.15 -28.73 12.71
CA PHE A 23 -21.55 -27.33 12.82
C PHE A 23 -21.16 -26.56 11.57
N PHE A 24 -21.88 -25.47 11.34
CA PHE A 24 -21.58 -24.50 10.30
C PHE A 24 -21.81 -23.09 10.83
N THR A 25 -20.90 -22.18 10.54
CA THR A 25 -21.00 -20.76 10.88
C THR A 25 -20.75 -19.93 9.64
N ALA A 26 -21.55 -18.88 9.48
CA ALA A 26 -21.35 -17.88 8.45
C ALA A 26 -21.50 -16.49 9.06
N ASP A 27 -20.40 -15.75 9.05
CA ASP A 27 -20.30 -14.41 9.62
C ASP A 27 -20.02 -13.39 8.51
N TYR A 28 -20.78 -12.29 8.51
CA TYR A 28 -20.37 -11.04 7.87
C TYR A 28 -19.40 -10.31 8.78
N LEU A 29 -18.32 -9.80 8.20
CA LEU A 29 -17.27 -9.05 8.87
C LEU A 29 -17.34 -7.59 8.45
N ARG A 30 -17.24 -6.68 9.41
CA ARG A 30 -16.94 -5.27 9.19
C ARG A 30 -15.69 -4.95 9.99
N MET A 31 -14.53 -5.02 9.33
CA MET A 31 -13.22 -4.89 9.96
C MET A 31 -12.52 -3.65 9.46
N SER A 32 -11.77 -3.01 10.33
CA SER A 32 -10.92 -1.89 10.00
C SER A 32 -9.46 -2.31 10.06
N ILE A 33 -8.65 -1.86 9.10
CA ILE A 33 -7.23 -2.21 8.94
C ILE A 33 -6.38 -0.96 9.18
N SER A 34 -5.37 -1.05 10.04
CA SER A 34 -4.44 0.05 10.31
C SER A 34 -3.76 0.54 9.03
N ALA A 35 -3.53 1.85 8.94
CA ALA A 35 -2.67 2.42 7.91
C ALA A 35 -1.24 1.83 8.02
N SER A 36 -0.42 2.03 7.00
CA SER A 36 1.02 1.80 7.08
C SER A 36 1.67 2.84 7.99
N ASP A 37 2.94 2.62 8.33
CA ASP A 37 3.78 3.62 9.02
C ASP A 37 3.98 4.91 8.20
N GLY A 38 3.66 4.85 6.90
CA GLY A 38 3.75 5.93 5.95
C GLY A 38 5.18 6.25 5.52
N ALA A 39 5.29 6.91 4.36
CA ALA A 39 6.53 7.29 3.75
C ALA A 39 6.32 8.52 2.85
N PRO A 40 7.31 9.41 2.72
CA PRO A 40 7.28 10.47 1.72
C PRO A 40 7.08 9.89 0.32
N VAL A 41 6.23 10.55 -0.48
CA VAL A 41 6.15 10.29 -1.91
C VAL A 41 7.26 11.11 -2.57
N GLY A 42 8.42 10.48 -2.73
CA GLY A 42 9.67 11.09 -3.19
C GLY A 42 10.86 10.72 -2.31
N PHE A 43 12.06 11.08 -2.74
CA PHE A 43 13.30 10.78 -2.04
C PHE A 43 13.29 11.44 -0.64
N PRO A 44 13.54 10.68 0.44
CA PRO A 44 13.43 11.20 1.80
C PRO A 44 14.66 12.05 2.16
N SER A 45 14.63 13.34 1.80
CA SER A 45 15.67 14.32 2.12
C SER A 45 15.09 15.60 2.73
N ASN A 46 15.96 16.46 3.24
CA ASN A 46 15.60 17.82 3.70
C ASN A 46 15.36 18.80 2.54
N GLY A 47 15.26 18.28 1.31
CA GLY A 47 15.07 19.04 0.08
C GLY A 47 16.26 19.00 -0.87
N ARG A 48 16.03 19.47 -2.09
CA ARG A 48 17.01 19.58 -3.18
C ARG A 48 16.98 21.00 -3.74
N GLN A 49 18.14 21.56 -4.01
CA GLN A 49 18.23 22.84 -4.72
C GLN A 49 17.84 22.65 -6.19
N VAL A 50 16.87 23.44 -6.65
CA VAL A 50 16.33 23.43 -8.01
C VAL A 50 16.21 24.87 -8.52
N TRP A 51 16.04 25.03 -9.83
CA TRP A 51 16.05 26.33 -10.48
C TRP A 51 14.92 26.46 -11.49
N TYR A 52 14.22 27.59 -11.45
CA TYR A 52 13.15 27.95 -12.38
C TYR A 52 13.63 28.92 -13.48
N GLY A 53 14.92 29.24 -13.47
CA GLY A 53 15.54 30.21 -14.38
C GLY A 53 17.06 30.26 -14.21
N PRO A 54 17.74 31.13 -14.97
CA PRO A 54 19.19 31.14 -15.03
C PRO A 54 19.86 31.81 -13.82
N TYR A 55 19.15 32.63 -13.04
CA TYR A 55 19.73 33.48 -12.00
C TYR A 55 19.49 32.97 -10.58
N SER A 56 20.34 33.38 -9.65
CA SER A 56 20.31 32.95 -8.23
C SER A 56 19.01 33.27 -7.50
N HIS A 57 18.23 34.24 -7.98
CA HIS A 57 16.90 34.54 -7.44
C HIS A 57 15.80 33.60 -7.95
N ASP A 58 16.07 32.80 -8.98
CA ASP A 58 15.17 31.77 -9.52
C ASP A 58 15.36 30.41 -8.84
N MET A 59 16.22 30.36 -7.82
CA MET A 59 16.54 29.16 -7.06
C MET A 59 15.53 28.92 -5.94
N ALA A 60 15.14 27.65 -5.75
CA ALA A 60 14.37 27.20 -4.61
C ALA A 60 14.92 25.91 -4.00
N ILE A 61 14.57 25.64 -2.75
CA ILE A 61 14.76 24.32 -2.13
C ILE A 61 13.45 23.55 -2.26
N GLN A 62 13.42 22.56 -3.15
CA GLN A 62 12.26 21.70 -3.36
C GLN A 62 12.22 20.59 -2.31
N THR A 63 11.04 20.38 -1.71
CA THR A 63 10.75 19.29 -0.75
C THR A 63 9.55 18.47 -1.23
N ASN A 64 9.41 17.24 -0.73
CA ASN A 64 8.21 16.44 -1.02
C ASN A 64 6.97 17.09 -0.41
N SER A 65 5.91 17.26 -1.20
CA SER A 65 4.64 17.83 -0.73
C SER A 65 3.62 16.77 -0.31
N LEU A 66 3.86 15.50 -0.63
CA LEU A 66 2.95 14.39 -0.35
C LEU A 66 3.64 13.29 0.47
N SER A 67 2.87 12.68 1.38
CA SER A 67 3.26 11.50 2.15
C SER A 67 2.11 10.52 2.25
N THR A 68 2.41 9.22 2.23
CA THR A 68 1.43 8.15 2.45
C THR A 68 0.93 8.08 3.90
N ASP A 69 1.54 8.84 4.83
CA ASP A 69 1.00 9.08 6.19
C ASP A 69 -0.43 9.62 6.18
N SER A 70 -0.81 10.26 5.07
CA SER A 70 -2.14 10.83 4.87
C SER A 70 -3.22 9.76 4.68
N PHE A 71 -2.84 8.51 4.38
CA PHE A 71 -3.77 7.39 4.35
C PHE A 71 -4.22 7.05 5.77
N THR A 72 -5.52 6.82 5.92
CA THR A 72 -6.14 6.58 7.23
C THR A 72 -6.63 5.13 7.35
N GLN A 73 -7.09 4.77 8.55
CA GLN A 73 -7.69 3.46 8.79
C GLN A 73 -8.99 3.30 7.98
N GLN A 74 -9.11 2.24 7.18
CA GLN A 74 -10.29 1.98 6.34
C GLN A 74 -11.15 0.87 6.87
N TRP A 75 -12.45 0.90 6.55
CA TRP A 75 -13.41 -0.13 6.94
C TRP A 75 -13.78 -1.04 5.76
N HIS A 76 -13.40 -2.31 5.89
CA HIS A 76 -13.59 -3.36 4.91
C HIS A 76 -14.78 -4.25 5.31
N GLY A 77 -15.59 -4.60 4.32
CA GLY A 77 -16.60 -5.65 4.45
C GLY A 77 -15.99 -6.99 4.07
N GLY A 78 -16.43 -8.07 4.68
CA GLY A 78 -15.94 -9.40 4.36
C GLY A 78 -16.81 -10.51 4.90
N HIS A 79 -16.32 -11.73 4.73
CA HIS A 79 -17.03 -12.93 5.17
C HIS A 79 -16.07 -13.89 5.86
N ARG A 80 -16.59 -14.59 6.85
CA ARG A 80 -15.94 -15.74 7.48
C ARG A 80 -16.89 -16.91 7.48
N LEU A 81 -16.38 -18.06 7.06
CA LEU A 81 -17.10 -19.32 7.05
C LEU A 81 -16.32 -20.32 7.89
N GLU A 82 -16.99 -21.03 8.79
CA GLU A 82 -16.37 -22.14 9.52
C GLU A 82 -17.28 -23.36 9.46
N MET A 83 -16.67 -24.53 9.29
CA MET A 83 -17.37 -25.80 9.34
C MET A 83 -16.53 -26.80 10.12
N GLY A 84 -17.17 -27.80 10.70
CA GLY A 84 -16.44 -28.82 11.42
C GLY A 84 -17.37 -29.78 12.13
N ASP A 85 -16.79 -30.64 12.96
CA ASP A 85 -17.53 -31.53 13.83
C ASP A 85 -16.98 -31.49 15.27
N ARG A 86 -17.81 -31.94 16.22
CA ARG A 86 -17.41 -32.16 17.61
C ARG A 86 -18.14 -33.38 18.16
N TRP A 87 -17.37 -34.35 18.63
CA TRP A 87 -17.89 -35.59 19.25
C TRP A 87 -17.13 -35.85 20.54
N GLY A 88 -17.83 -35.79 21.68
CA GLY A 88 -17.21 -35.91 23.00
C GLY A 88 -16.13 -34.86 23.23
N HIS A 89 -14.88 -35.33 23.35
CA HIS A 89 -13.70 -34.49 23.61
C HIS A 89 -12.95 -34.06 22.35
N HIS A 90 -13.34 -34.55 21.17
CA HIS A 90 -12.55 -34.42 19.96
C HIS A 90 -13.36 -33.78 18.83
N GLY A 91 -12.68 -33.12 17.90
CA GLY A 91 -13.29 -32.60 16.70
C GLY A 91 -12.26 -31.95 15.78
N TRP A 92 -12.72 -31.48 14.64
CA TRP A 92 -11.92 -30.65 13.74
C TRP A 92 -12.78 -29.50 13.20
N HIS A 93 -12.12 -28.44 12.72
CA HIS A 93 -12.78 -27.39 11.97
C HIS A 93 -11.89 -26.81 10.89
N LEU A 94 -12.53 -26.37 9.81
CA LEU A 94 -11.97 -25.61 8.71
C LEU A 94 -12.61 -24.23 8.74
N GLY A 95 -11.78 -23.18 8.70
CA GLY A 95 -12.21 -21.80 8.64
C GLY A 95 -11.64 -21.10 7.42
N GLY A 96 -12.43 -20.23 6.79
CA GLY A 96 -11.98 -19.32 5.73
C GLY A 96 -12.39 -17.89 6.06
N MET A 97 -11.51 -16.94 5.76
CA MET A 97 -11.77 -15.51 5.92
C MET A 97 -11.39 -14.77 4.64
N TRP A 98 -12.25 -13.86 4.19
CA TRP A 98 -12.00 -12.99 3.04
C TRP A 98 -12.47 -11.58 3.38
N LEU A 99 -11.57 -10.60 3.28
CA LEU A 99 -11.93 -9.19 3.37
C LEU A 99 -11.90 -8.61 1.96
N LYS A 100 -12.98 -7.94 1.57
CA LYS A 100 -13.04 -7.25 0.28
C LYS A 100 -12.02 -6.13 0.27
N SER A 101 -11.38 -5.98 -0.88
CA SER A 101 -10.46 -4.87 -1.06
C SER A 101 -11.20 -3.54 -1.13
N HIS A 102 -10.63 -2.52 -0.50
CA HIS A 102 -11.06 -1.14 -0.57
C HIS A 102 -9.82 -0.27 -0.66
N GLY A 103 -9.83 0.66 -1.61
CA GLY A 103 -8.72 1.59 -1.82
C GLY A 103 -9.00 2.95 -1.20
N GLN A 104 -7.93 3.67 -0.87
CA GLN A 104 -7.96 5.11 -0.62
C GLN A 104 -7.23 5.81 -1.76
N GLU A 105 -7.69 7.00 -2.06
CA GLU A 105 -7.07 7.89 -3.03
C GLU A 105 -6.75 9.22 -2.37
N ILE A 106 -5.59 9.77 -2.68
CA ILE A 106 -5.21 11.14 -2.35
C ILE A 106 -4.82 11.82 -3.65
N VAL A 107 -5.38 13.01 -3.88
CA VAL A 107 -5.05 13.87 -5.00
C VAL A 107 -4.39 15.14 -4.45
N ALA A 108 -3.22 15.47 -4.97
CA ALA A 108 -2.49 16.67 -4.62
C ALA A 108 -2.19 17.47 -5.88
N SER A 109 -2.69 18.71 -5.94
CA SER A 109 -2.40 19.60 -7.06
C SER A 109 -1.14 20.44 -6.83
N GLY A 110 -0.33 20.66 -7.86
CA GLY A 110 0.95 21.36 -7.79
C GLY A 110 1.96 20.64 -6.88
N ALA A 111 1.97 19.32 -6.92
CA ALA A 111 2.76 18.48 -6.02
C ALA A 111 4.24 18.51 -6.38
N ASN A 112 5.07 18.92 -5.42
CA ASN A 112 6.53 18.88 -5.53
C ASN A 112 7.07 17.54 -5.07
N MET A 113 8.02 16.98 -5.83
CA MET A 113 8.60 15.69 -5.53
C MET A 113 10.12 15.73 -5.70
N VAL A 114 10.84 15.28 -4.68
CA VAL A 114 12.30 15.16 -4.72
C VAL A 114 12.67 13.79 -5.26
N TRP A 115 13.71 13.74 -6.08
CA TRP A 115 14.27 12.51 -6.64
C TRP A 115 15.76 12.40 -6.33
N GLU A 116 16.24 11.19 -6.08
CA GLU A 116 17.69 10.93 -6.03
C GLU A 116 18.23 10.97 -7.46
N ASP A 117 19.10 11.95 -7.72
CA ASP A 117 19.70 12.20 -9.02
C ASP A 117 21.23 12.24 -8.87
N PRO A 118 21.89 11.07 -8.81
CA PRO A 118 23.32 10.99 -8.54
C PRO A 118 24.13 11.54 -9.72
N PRO A 119 25.23 12.26 -9.44
CA PRO A 119 26.10 12.77 -10.49
C PRO A 119 26.79 11.62 -11.24
N PHE A 120 27.04 11.81 -12.53
CA PHE A 120 27.75 10.88 -13.39
C PHE A 120 28.73 11.60 -14.32
N GLY A 121 29.62 10.82 -14.94
CA GLY A 121 30.65 11.33 -15.84
C GLY A 121 31.74 12.14 -15.14
N LEU A 122 32.65 12.70 -15.95
CA LEU A 122 33.81 13.46 -15.44
C LEU A 122 33.43 14.86 -14.93
N HIS A 123 32.30 15.39 -15.40
CA HIS A 123 31.79 16.72 -15.07
C HIS A 123 30.69 16.69 -14.00
N SER A 124 30.40 15.53 -13.40
CA SER A 124 29.37 15.38 -12.37
C SER A 124 27.98 15.85 -12.80
N HIS A 125 27.64 15.69 -14.08
CA HIS A 125 26.30 15.99 -14.60
C HIS A 125 25.25 15.08 -13.98
N LYS A 126 24.01 15.53 -14.02
CA LYS A 126 22.85 14.79 -13.48
C LYS A 126 21.76 14.65 -14.54
N LEU A 127 20.82 13.75 -14.31
CA LEU A 127 19.79 13.42 -15.29
C LEU A 127 18.67 14.46 -15.32
N LEU A 128 18.33 15.04 -14.16
CA LEU A 128 17.34 16.11 -14.06
C LEU A 128 17.99 17.49 -14.15
N GLN A 129 19.03 17.62 -14.97
CA GLN A 129 19.62 18.91 -15.34
C GLN A 129 19.13 19.33 -16.71
N GLY A 130 18.80 20.61 -16.83
CA GLY A 130 18.44 21.27 -18.09
C GLY A 130 19.12 22.61 -18.20
N TYR A 131 18.87 23.31 -19.30
CA TYR A 131 19.43 24.65 -19.50
C TYR A 131 18.36 25.73 -19.44
N TYR A 132 18.80 26.94 -19.10
CA TYR A 132 18.05 28.18 -19.28
C TYR A 132 18.90 29.15 -20.08
N THR A 133 18.30 29.83 -21.07
CA THR A 133 19.04 30.82 -21.85
C THR A 133 19.22 32.10 -21.06
N LEU A 134 20.26 32.85 -21.41
CA LEU A 134 20.59 34.13 -20.80
C LEU A 134 20.18 35.24 -21.76
N PRO A 135 19.44 36.27 -21.30
CA PRO A 135 19.10 37.43 -22.11
C PRO A 135 20.28 38.39 -22.36
N GLY A 136 21.51 38.01 -22.01
CA GLY A 136 22.69 38.88 -22.06
C GLY A 136 23.95 38.15 -22.56
N SER A 137 25.03 38.91 -22.72
CA SER A 137 26.29 38.43 -23.30
C SER A 137 27.33 37.93 -22.29
N GLU A 138 26.96 37.82 -21.01
CA GLU A 138 27.86 37.37 -19.94
C GLU A 138 27.18 36.34 -19.04
N PHE A 139 27.96 35.35 -18.60
CA PHE A 139 27.52 34.37 -17.62
C PHE A 139 27.42 34.98 -16.21
N PRO A 140 26.40 34.61 -15.41
CA PRO A 140 26.36 34.97 -14.00
C PRO A 140 27.63 34.51 -13.27
N SER A 141 28.11 35.33 -12.33
CA SER A 141 29.38 35.09 -11.63
C SER A 141 29.35 33.87 -10.70
N ASP A 142 28.15 33.42 -10.31
CA ASP A 142 27.91 32.20 -9.53
C ASP A 142 27.95 30.92 -10.38
N VAL A 143 27.96 31.02 -11.71
CA VAL A 143 27.92 29.86 -12.60
C VAL A 143 29.35 29.38 -12.89
N PRO A 144 29.72 28.16 -12.48
CA PRO A 144 31.05 27.63 -12.71
C PRO A 144 31.26 27.31 -14.20
N PRO A 145 32.51 27.26 -14.70
CA PRO A 145 32.79 27.06 -16.12
C PRO A 145 32.15 25.82 -16.75
N GLU A 146 32.01 24.74 -15.98
CA GLU A 146 31.42 23.47 -16.38
C GLU A 146 29.90 23.53 -16.64
N ASP A 147 29.20 24.51 -16.06
CA ASP A 147 27.75 24.71 -16.23
C ASP A 147 27.42 25.77 -17.29
N ARG A 148 28.43 26.29 -17.99
CA ARG A 148 28.28 27.31 -19.05
C ARG A 148 28.11 26.63 -20.39
N ILE A 149 27.02 26.94 -21.07
CA ILE A 149 26.67 26.42 -22.38
C ILE A 149 26.65 27.59 -23.37
N ILE A 150 27.25 27.38 -24.54
CA ILE A 150 27.15 28.31 -25.67
C ILE A 150 26.42 27.54 -26.77
N ILE A 151 25.20 27.97 -27.06
CA ILE A 151 24.40 27.45 -28.17
C ILE A 151 24.77 28.29 -29.39
N VAL A 152 25.31 27.65 -30.41
CA VAL A 152 25.75 28.31 -31.64
C VAL A 152 24.69 28.09 -32.71
N GLY A 153 24.15 29.18 -33.28
CA GLY A 153 23.26 29.16 -34.44
C GLY A 153 24.00 28.86 -35.75
N GLU A 154 23.33 29.04 -36.90
CA GLU A 154 23.95 28.86 -38.22
C GLU A 154 25.09 29.85 -38.47
N ASP A 155 24.97 31.09 -37.99
CA ASP A 155 26.01 32.12 -38.07
C ASP A 155 26.78 32.29 -36.75
N GLU A 156 28.08 32.63 -36.83
CA GLU A 156 28.95 32.82 -35.64
C GLU A 156 28.47 33.93 -34.68
N ASP A 157 27.65 34.86 -35.19
CA ASP A 157 27.07 35.99 -34.45
C ASP A 157 25.77 35.60 -33.70
N ASP A 158 25.17 34.44 -34.00
CA ASP A 158 23.93 33.94 -33.39
C ASP A 158 24.22 33.02 -32.19
N GLN A 159 25.08 33.49 -31.28
CA GLN A 159 25.40 32.78 -30.05
C GLN A 159 24.42 33.13 -28.93
N VAL A 160 23.74 32.10 -28.40
CA VAL A 160 22.92 32.20 -27.21
C VAL A 160 23.66 31.57 -26.05
N LEU A 161 23.89 32.34 -24.99
CA LEU A 161 24.46 31.81 -23.76
C LEU A 161 23.37 31.09 -22.96
N ALA A 162 23.70 29.95 -22.37
CA ALA A 162 22.79 29.20 -21.53
C ALA A 162 23.52 28.60 -20.32
N VAL A 163 22.79 28.35 -19.24
CA VAL A 163 23.35 27.80 -17.99
C VAL A 163 22.69 26.50 -17.63
N LEU A 164 23.50 25.49 -17.27
CA LEU A 164 23.01 24.21 -16.79
C LEU A 164 22.53 24.36 -15.35
N ARG A 165 21.31 23.89 -15.06
CA ARG A 165 20.70 23.96 -13.73
C ARG A 165 19.95 22.68 -13.39
N ASP A 166 19.93 22.33 -12.11
CA ASP A 166 19.08 21.27 -11.57
C ASP A 166 17.60 21.69 -11.67
N LEU A 167 16.78 20.87 -12.32
CA LEU A 167 15.38 21.18 -12.60
C LEU A 167 14.46 20.73 -11.45
N PRO A 168 13.35 21.44 -11.22
CA PRO A 168 12.30 20.98 -10.33
C PRO A 168 11.53 19.82 -10.96
N VAL A 169 11.02 18.91 -10.12
CA VAL A 169 9.98 17.95 -10.49
C VAL A 169 8.68 18.31 -9.78
N THR A 170 7.72 18.81 -10.53
CA THR A 170 6.42 19.24 -10.06
C THR A 170 5.36 18.64 -10.97
N PHE A 171 4.34 18.04 -10.36
CA PHE A 171 3.16 17.52 -11.03
C PHE A 171 2.00 18.46 -10.81
N ASP A 172 1.22 18.76 -11.85
CA ASP A 172 0.02 19.57 -11.68
C ASP A 172 -1.03 18.80 -10.91
N ASP A 173 -1.15 17.49 -11.15
CA ASP A 173 -1.92 16.56 -10.34
C ASP A 173 -1.09 15.30 -10.04
N LEU A 174 -0.96 15.00 -8.76
CA LEU A 174 -0.36 13.77 -8.26
C LEU A 174 -1.41 12.96 -7.50
N ILE A 175 -1.72 11.79 -8.04
CA ILE A 175 -2.72 10.86 -7.51
C ILE A 175 -1.98 9.68 -6.89
N ALA A 176 -2.24 9.42 -5.61
CA ALA A 176 -1.74 8.25 -4.90
C ALA A 176 -2.89 7.37 -4.44
N GLU A 177 -2.91 6.12 -4.89
CA GLU A 177 -3.92 5.11 -4.55
C GLU A 177 -3.31 3.99 -3.74
N SER A 178 -3.83 3.73 -2.54
CA SER A 178 -3.45 2.58 -1.72
C SER A 178 -4.60 1.58 -1.62
N ARG A 179 -4.32 0.29 -1.79
CA ARG A 179 -5.32 -0.77 -1.75
C ARG A 179 -4.80 -1.98 -0.98
N VAL A 180 -5.58 -2.45 0.00
CA VAL A 180 -5.26 -3.64 0.80
C VAL A 180 -6.25 -4.76 0.51
N GLU A 181 -5.75 -5.98 0.40
CA GLU A 181 -6.54 -7.21 0.26
C GLU A 181 -6.01 -8.30 1.19
N THR A 182 -6.90 -9.07 1.82
CA THR A 182 -6.47 -10.19 2.66
C THR A 182 -7.49 -11.31 2.69
N TRP A 183 -6.97 -12.52 2.67
CA TRP A 183 -7.76 -13.73 2.87
C TRP A 183 -6.91 -14.81 3.53
N GLY A 184 -7.56 -15.83 4.08
CA GLY A 184 -6.84 -16.96 4.65
C GLY A 184 -7.72 -18.15 4.94
N ILE A 185 -7.07 -19.29 5.11
CA ILE A 185 -7.69 -20.56 5.46
C ILE A 185 -6.98 -21.16 6.67
N GLU A 186 -7.75 -21.66 7.62
CA GLU A 186 -7.25 -22.36 8.80
C GLU A 186 -7.87 -23.76 8.89
N TRP A 187 -7.07 -24.73 9.31
CA TRP A 187 -7.54 -26.07 9.66
C TRP A 187 -7.03 -26.43 11.04
N MET A 188 -7.95 -26.83 11.91
CA MET A 188 -7.67 -27.00 13.33
C MET A 188 -8.28 -28.30 13.86
N TYR A 189 -7.48 -29.06 14.59
CA TYR A 189 -7.96 -30.07 15.51
C TYR A 189 -8.39 -29.42 16.83
N THR A 190 -9.46 -29.95 17.43
CA THR A 190 -10.06 -29.44 18.66
C THR A 190 -10.06 -30.51 19.75
N TYR A 191 -9.63 -30.12 20.96
CA TYR A 191 -9.76 -30.92 22.17
C TYR A 191 -10.54 -30.18 23.26
N ARG A 192 -11.64 -30.75 23.73
CA ARG A 192 -12.53 -30.17 24.74
C ARG A 192 -12.20 -30.71 26.14
N LEU A 193 -11.96 -29.81 27.08
CA LEU A 193 -11.75 -30.16 28.49
C LEU A 193 -13.07 -30.46 29.19
N HIS A 194 -12.99 -31.17 30.31
CA HIS A 194 -14.14 -31.46 31.16
C HIS A 194 -14.75 -30.17 31.73
N SER A 195 -16.07 -30.19 31.99
CA SER A 195 -16.78 -29.06 32.58
C SER A 195 -16.26 -28.72 33.97
N ASN A 196 -15.99 -27.44 34.23
CA ASN A 196 -15.61 -26.99 35.57
C ASN A 196 -16.81 -26.92 36.52
N PRO A 197 -16.62 -27.05 37.85
CA PRO A 197 -17.69 -26.96 38.84
C PRO A 197 -18.42 -25.60 38.88
N ARG A 198 -17.79 -24.54 38.36
CA ARG A 198 -18.35 -23.17 38.26
C ARG A 198 -19.10 -22.91 36.96
N GLY A 199 -19.26 -23.92 36.11
CA GLY A 199 -19.80 -23.80 34.76
C GLY A 199 -18.78 -23.25 33.75
N GLY A 200 -19.02 -23.53 32.47
CA GLY A 200 -18.12 -23.15 31.37
C GLY A 200 -17.13 -24.24 30.97
N LEU A 201 -16.73 -24.20 29.70
CA LEU A 201 -15.90 -25.20 29.04
C LEU A 201 -14.72 -24.53 28.36
N PHE A 202 -13.63 -25.28 28.26
CA PHE A 202 -12.43 -24.87 27.54
C PHE A 202 -12.17 -25.84 26.38
N GLU A 203 -11.77 -25.28 25.24
CA GLU A 203 -11.31 -26.02 24.07
C GLU A 203 -9.91 -25.55 23.69
N ILE A 204 -9.03 -26.50 23.39
CA ILE A 204 -7.69 -26.26 22.87
C ILE A 204 -7.71 -26.57 21.37
N TYR A 205 -7.08 -25.70 20.59
CA TYR A 205 -6.93 -25.86 19.15
C TYR A 205 -5.46 -26.03 18.77
N VAL A 206 -5.19 -26.94 17.85
CA VAL A 206 -3.87 -27.12 17.22
C VAL A 206 -4.09 -27.39 15.74
N GLY A 207 -3.33 -26.72 14.87
CA GLY A 207 -3.51 -26.88 13.44
C GLY A 207 -2.54 -26.06 12.61
N ALA A 208 -2.96 -25.71 11.40
CA ALA A 208 -2.17 -24.93 10.46
C ALA A 208 -3.04 -23.86 9.81
N ARG A 209 -2.40 -22.76 9.40
CA ARG A 209 -3.05 -21.64 8.73
C ARG A 209 -2.20 -21.16 7.56
N TYR A 210 -2.89 -20.73 6.52
CA TYR A 210 -2.37 -19.90 5.45
C TYR A 210 -3.10 -18.56 5.48
N LEU A 211 -2.37 -17.47 5.34
CA LEU A 211 -2.89 -16.11 5.32
C LEU A 211 -2.13 -15.33 4.24
N GLU A 212 -2.88 -14.66 3.37
CA GLU A 212 -2.36 -13.72 2.40
C GLU A 212 -2.72 -12.30 2.83
N PHE A 213 -1.74 -11.41 2.77
CA PHE A 213 -1.94 -9.97 2.95
C PHE A 213 -1.23 -9.24 1.82
N GLN A 214 -2.01 -8.60 0.97
CA GLN A 214 -1.52 -7.87 -0.19
C GLN A 214 -1.76 -6.38 0.01
N ASP A 215 -0.72 -5.59 -0.18
CA ASP A 215 -0.77 -4.14 -0.15
C ASP A 215 -0.25 -3.59 -1.46
N MET A 216 -1.01 -2.69 -2.07
CA MET A 216 -0.72 -2.11 -3.37
C MET A 216 -0.67 -0.59 -3.24
N LEU A 217 0.30 0.02 -3.90
CA LEU A 217 0.42 1.47 -4.07
C LEU A 217 0.57 1.79 -5.55
N SER A 218 -0.33 2.62 -6.07
CA SER A 218 -0.22 3.22 -7.40
C SER A 218 -0.01 4.72 -7.25
N ILE A 219 0.91 5.29 -8.02
CA ILE A 219 1.08 6.74 -8.09
C ILE A 219 1.11 7.15 -9.56
N THR A 220 0.33 8.18 -9.87
CA THR A 220 0.23 8.78 -11.19
C THR A 220 0.45 10.28 -11.05
N GLY A 221 1.49 10.80 -11.70
CA GLY A 221 1.79 12.21 -11.77
C GLY A 221 1.56 12.73 -13.18
N GLN A 222 0.67 13.72 -13.31
CA GLN A 222 0.29 14.34 -14.57
C GLN A 222 0.63 15.82 -14.53
N ASN A 223 0.91 16.37 -15.71
CA ASN A 223 0.95 17.82 -15.89
C ASN A 223 -0.12 18.16 -16.92
N ASP A 224 -0.89 19.21 -16.64
CA ASP A 224 -1.94 19.67 -17.52
C ASP A 224 -1.26 20.19 -18.80
N VAL A 225 -1.39 19.40 -19.86
CA VAL A 225 -1.13 19.91 -21.20
C VAL A 225 -2.42 20.64 -21.54
N ASN A 226 -2.37 21.95 -21.69
CA ASN A 226 -3.48 22.68 -22.30
C ASN A 226 -3.73 22.04 -23.67
N ASP A 227 -4.61 21.05 -23.75
CA ASP A 227 -5.19 20.61 -25.00
C ASP A 227 -6.19 21.71 -25.36
N GLU A 228 -5.68 22.83 -25.90
CA GLU A 228 -6.55 23.76 -26.60
C GLU A 228 -7.11 22.98 -27.80
N ASP A 229 -8.42 22.74 -27.76
CA ASP A 229 -9.26 22.12 -28.79
C ASP A 229 -9.18 22.89 -30.14
N ASP A 230 -8.02 22.95 -30.77
CA ASP A 230 -7.85 23.44 -32.14
C ASP A 230 -7.06 22.40 -32.96
N ASP A 231 -7.78 21.75 -33.89
CA ASP A 231 -7.37 20.64 -34.77
C ASP A 231 -6.16 20.93 -35.70
N ASP A 232 -5.37 21.98 -35.48
CA ASP A 232 -4.27 22.41 -36.35
C ASP A 232 -2.95 22.78 -35.62
N GLU A 233 -2.83 22.62 -34.28
CA GLU A 233 -1.57 22.92 -33.57
C GLU A 233 -0.77 21.66 -33.19
N GLU A 234 0.54 21.70 -33.50
CA GLU A 234 1.53 20.70 -33.07
C GLU A 234 1.47 20.49 -31.55
N PRO A 235 1.69 19.25 -31.05
CA PRO A 235 1.54 18.95 -29.62
C PRO A 235 2.36 19.92 -28.77
N LEU A 236 1.67 20.67 -27.89
CA LEU A 236 2.28 21.72 -27.09
C LEU A 236 3.46 21.19 -26.29
N VAL A 237 4.59 21.81 -26.57
CA VAL A 237 5.87 21.74 -25.87
C VAL A 237 5.56 22.06 -24.39
N PHE A 238 5.62 21.07 -23.46
CA PHE A 238 5.74 21.26 -22.00
C PHE A 238 6.47 22.57 -21.65
N ALA A 239 5.72 23.62 -21.32
CA ALA A 239 6.23 24.99 -21.21
C ALA A 239 6.11 25.47 -19.77
N GLY A 240 6.88 24.86 -18.88
CA GLY A 240 6.95 25.29 -17.50
C GLY A 240 8.16 24.70 -16.79
N PRO A 241 9.02 25.51 -16.15
CA PRO A 241 10.05 24.98 -15.26
C PRO A 241 9.38 24.17 -14.14
N GLY A 242 9.59 22.85 -14.12
CA GLY A 242 8.95 21.93 -13.16
C GLY A 242 8.43 20.63 -13.78
N SER A 243 8.09 20.61 -15.07
CA SER A 243 7.50 19.43 -15.75
C SER A 243 8.53 18.36 -16.13
N SER A 244 9.67 18.29 -15.45
CA SER A 244 10.83 17.49 -15.87
C SER A 244 10.59 15.97 -15.85
N LEU A 245 9.61 15.49 -15.08
CA LEU A 245 9.15 14.10 -15.07
C LEU A 245 7.63 13.99 -15.26
N ALA A 246 7.00 14.95 -15.93
CA ALA A 246 5.56 14.93 -16.17
C ALA A 246 5.10 13.62 -16.84
N ASP A 247 3.83 13.25 -16.60
CA ASP A 247 3.23 12.01 -17.10
C ASP A 247 4.03 10.77 -16.70
N SER A 248 4.30 10.66 -15.40
CA SER A 248 4.93 9.50 -14.78
C SER A 248 3.89 8.65 -14.06
N ASP A 249 4.01 7.33 -14.19
CA ASP A 249 3.19 6.38 -13.46
C ASP A 249 4.07 5.28 -12.87
N TRP A 250 3.75 4.83 -11.66
CA TRP A 250 4.35 3.64 -11.10
C TRP A 250 3.42 2.92 -10.14
N PHE A 251 3.62 1.61 -10.08
CA PHE A 251 2.83 0.69 -9.28
C PHE A 251 3.77 -0.23 -8.51
N THR A 252 3.51 -0.37 -7.22
CA THR A 252 4.22 -1.27 -6.30
C THR A 252 3.22 -2.18 -5.62
N ASP A 253 3.50 -3.49 -5.65
CA ASP A 253 2.71 -4.55 -5.06
C ASP A 253 3.57 -5.31 -4.05
N ALA A 254 3.07 -5.41 -2.82
CA ALA A 254 3.70 -6.12 -1.72
C ALA A 254 2.81 -7.27 -1.27
N GLU A 255 3.13 -8.48 -1.74
CA GLU A 255 2.43 -9.69 -1.37
C GLU A 255 3.10 -10.36 -0.17
N ASN A 256 2.31 -10.68 0.86
CA ASN A 256 2.76 -11.42 2.03
C ASN A 256 2.06 -12.77 2.08
N ASN A 257 2.82 -13.85 1.88
CA ASN A 257 2.33 -15.22 1.90
C ASN A 257 2.75 -15.91 3.20
N ILE A 258 1.84 -15.97 4.17
CA ILE A 258 2.15 -16.42 5.53
C ILE A 258 1.60 -17.83 5.75
N VAL A 259 2.48 -18.77 6.09
CA VAL A 259 2.10 -20.17 6.37
C VAL A 259 2.78 -20.70 7.63
N GLY A 260 2.11 -21.58 8.37
CA GLY A 260 2.68 -22.15 9.57
C GLY A 260 1.69 -22.79 10.55
N PRO A 261 2.19 -23.25 11.71
CA PRO A 261 1.37 -23.83 12.76
C PRO A 261 0.57 -22.77 13.53
N GLN A 262 -0.64 -23.14 13.92
CA GLN A 262 -1.52 -22.34 14.74
C GLN A 262 -1.95 -23.11 15.99
N VAL A 263 -2.00 -22.42 17.12
CA VAL A 263 -2.59 -22.92 18.36
C VAL A 263 -3.66 -21.95 18.84
N GLY A 264 -4.64 -22.46 19.59
CA GLY A 264 -5.69 -21.61 20.12
C GLY A 264 -6.31 -22.14 21.40
N LEU A 265 -7.00 -21.25 22.09
CA LEU A 265 -7.77 -21.54 23.28
C LEU A 265 -9.12 -20.86 23.13
N ARG A 266 -10.19 -21.59 23.41
CA ARG A 266 -11.54 -21.04 23.51
C ARG A 266 -12.14 -21.35 24.86
N TRP A 267 -12.76 -20.34 25.45
CA TRP A 267 -13.63 -20.47 26.60
C TRP A 267 -15.06 -20.14 26.17
N PHE A 268 -16.03 -20.90 26.66
CA PHE A 268 -17.44 -20.55 26.47
C PHE A 268 -18.29 -20.95 27.66
N ARG A 269 -19.36 -20.18 27.87
CA ARG A 269 -20.37 -20.45 28.89
C ARG A 269 -21.75 -20.20 28.34
N THR A 270 -22.60 -21.20 28.47
CA THR A 270 -24.01 -21.14 28.09
C THR A 270 -24.88 -20.99 29.32
N CYS A 271 -25.77 -20.01 29.29
CA CYS A 271 -26.81 -19.75 30.27
C CYS A 271 -28.14 -19.58 29.54
N ASP A 272 -29.04 -20.54 29.69
CA ASP A 272 -30.29 -20.60 28.92
C ASP A 272 -29.99 -20.50 27.41
N ARG A 273 -30.59 -19.55 26.69
CA ARG A 273 -30.38 -19.37 25.24
C ARG A 273 -29.13 -18.57 24.88
N TRP A 274 -28.43 -18.01 25.85
CA TRP A 274 -27.26 -17.16 25.62
C TRP A 274 -25.97 -17.93 25.81
N THR A 275 -25.06 -17.79 24.85
CA THR A 275 -23.69 -18.31 24.97
C THR A 275 -22.69 -17.19 24.76
N LEU A 276 -21.89 -16.91 25.78
CA LEU A 276 -20.71 -16.07 25.65
C LEU A 276 -19.52 -16.97 25.31
N ASP A 277 -18.79 -16.65 24.24
CA ASP A 277 -17.52 -17.30 23.91
C ASP A 277 -16.40 -16.28 23.68
N ALA A 278 -15.20 -16.64 24.12
CA ALA A 278 -13.98 -15.91 23.88
C ALA A 278 -12.92 -16.88 23.38
N SER A 279 -12.26 -16.56 22.27
CA SER A 279 -11.19 -17.38 21.70
C SER A 279 -9.95 -16.55 21.40
N GLY A 280 -8.79 -17.04 21.82
CA GLY A 280 -7.48 -16.54 21.41
C GLY A 280 -6.80 -17.55 20.48
N ARG A 281 -6.14 -17.07 19.43
CA ARG A 281 -5.31 -17.86 18.52
C ARG A 281 -3.93 -17.21 18.41
N PHE A 282 -2.91 -18.05 18.32
CA PHE A 282 -1.54 -17.66 17.98
C PHE A 282 -1.10 -18.47 16.77
N PHE A 283 -0.66 -17.79 15.73
CA PHE A 283 -0.19 -18.35 14.48
C PHE A 283 1.26 -17.93 14.28
N ALA A 284 2.17 -18.91 14.29
CA ALA A 284 3.59 -18.69 14.07
C ALA A 284 3.87 -18.83 12.57
N GLY A 285 3.79 -17.72 11.85
CA GLY A 285 3.88 -17.70 10.39
C GLY A 285 5.30 -17.54 9.87
N PHE A 286 5.65 -18.31 8.85
CA PHE A 286 6.72 -18.00 7.92
C PHE A 286 6.12 -17.17 6.78
N ASN A 287 6.54 -15.92 6.64
CA ASN A 287 6.06 -15.00 5.62
C ASN A 287 7.03 -14.95 4.44
N ASN A 288 6.60 -15.41 3.27
CA ASN A 288 7.32 -15.18 2.02
C ASN A 288 6.77 -13.91 1.36
N GLN A 289 7.61 -12.89 1.31
CA GLN A 289 7.27 -11.59 0.75
C GLN A 289 7.73 -11.51 -0.71
N ASN A 290 6.80 -11.24 -1.62
CA ASN A 290 7.09 -11.00 -3.04
C ASN A 290 6.72 -9.56 -3.37
N ILE A 291 7.71 -8.77 -3.76
CA ILE A 291 7.52 -7.36 -4.08
C ILE A 291 7.73 -7.17 -5.57
N TYR A 292 6.74 -6.60 -6.24
CA TYR A 292 6.80 -6.26 -7.65
C TYR A 292 6.61 -4.77 -7.82
N GLN A 293 7.41 -4.16 -8.70
CA GLN A 293 7.30 -2.75 -9.03
C GLN A 293 7.47 -2.56 -10.52
N LYS A 294 6.65 -1.70 -11.11
CA LYS A 294 6.77 -1.28 -12.51
C LYS A 294 6.35 0.17 -12.65
N GLY A 295 6.77 0.81 -13.73
CA GLY A 295 6.35 2.16 -14.03
C GLY A 295 7.08 2.75 -15.21
N THR A 296 6.68 3.95 -15.58
CA THR A 296 7.30 4.80 -16.58
C THR A 296 7.52 6.19 -15.98
N LEU A 297 8.75 6.71 -16.07
CA LEU A 297 9.07 8.08 -15.71
C LEU A 297 9.14 8.94 -16.97
N GLY A 298 8.47 10.09 -16.93
CA GLY A 298 8.53 11.08 -18.00
C GLY A 298 8.05 10.51 -19.33
N SER A 299 6.86 9.89 -19.40
CA SER A 299 6.44 9.14 -20.61
C SER A 299 6.41 9.98 -21.89
N ARG A 300 6.22 11.29 -21.76
CA ARG A 300 6.26 12.27 -22.84
C ARG A 300 7.52 13.17 -22.82
N LEU A 301 8.51 12.82 -22.01
CA LEU A 301 9.76 13.56 -21.93
C LEU A 301 10.48 13.54 -23.29
N THR A 302 10.78 14.70 -23.83
CA THR A 302 11.64 14.82 -25.02
C THR A 302 12.91 15.53 -24.60
N PRO A 303 14.05 14.82 -24.49
CA PRO A 303 15.32 15.48 -24.21
C PRO A 303 15.67 16.40 -25.36
N GLY A 304 16.20 17.59 -25.09
CA GLY A 304 16.51 18.50 -26.17
C GLY A 304 17.49 19.60 -25.80
N PHE A 305 18.39 19.87 -26.74
CA PHE A 305 18.76 21.22 -27.14
C PHE A 305 17.92 21.57 -28.36
N THR A 306 17.28 22.73 -28.38
CA THR A 306 16.74 23.26 -29.64
C THR A 306 17.78 24.16 -30.28
N TYR A 307 17.94 24.05 -31.60
CA TYR A 307 18.80 24.92 -32.38
C TYR A 307 18.17 26.32 -32.44
N ALA A 308 18.99 27.37 -32.53
CA ALA A 308 18.55 28.77 -32.46
C ALA A 308 17.62 29.22 -33.61
N GLU A 309 17.27 28.34 -34.55
CA GLU A 309 16.52 28.67 -35.78
C GLU A 309 15.01 28.45 -35.73
N ASP A 310 14.45 27.87 -34.66
CA ASP A 310 13.00 27.85 -34.52
C ASP A 310 12.54 29.26 -34.12
N ASP A 311 12.13 30.02 -35.14
CA ASP A 311 11.70 31.43 -35.14
C ASP A 311 10.46 31.72 -34.24
N GLU A 312 10.06 30.77 -33.40
CA GLU A 312 9.09 30.93 -32.32
C GLU A 312 9.51 30.14 -31.05
N GLY A 313 10.45 30.71 -30.29
CA GLY A 313 10.48 30.67 -28.81
C GLY A 313 11.07 29.43 -28.12
N THR A 314 12.10 29.66 -27.26
CA THR A 314 12.43 28.94 -25.99
C THR A 314 12.33 27.40 -25.93
N ALA A 315 12.20 26.71 -27.04
CA ALA A 315 11.90 25.30 -27.09
C ALA A 315 13.05 24.55 -26.40
N GLY A 316 12.76 23.79 -25.35
CA GLY A 316 13.77 23.00 -24.62
C GLY A 316 14.27 23.61 -23.30
N GLU A 317 14.05 24.88 -23.02
CA GLU A 317 14.42 25.45 -21.71
C GLU A 317 13.66 24.79 -20.56
N GLY A 318 14.34 24.59 -19.42
CA GLY A 318 13.72 24.00 -18.24
C GLY A 318 13.39 22.51 -18.36
N ARG A 319 13.94 21.81 -19.37
CA ARG A 319 13.75 20.36 -19.59
C ARG A 319 15.02 19.55 -19.38
N PRO A 320 14.91 18.30 -18.89
CA PRO A 320 16.05 17.40 -18.78
C PRO A 320 16.79 17.24 -20.11
N LEU A 321 18.08 17.52 -20.08
CA LEU A 321 18.94 17.41 -21.26
C LEU A 321 19.39 15.96 -21.51
N LEU A 322 19.64 15.22 -20.42
CA LEU A 322 20.30 13.92 -20.45
C LEU A 322 19.38 12.75 -20.08
N MET A 323 18.10 13.03 -19.84
CA MET A 323 17.10 12.02 -19.49
C MET A 323 16.08 11.87 -20.61
N SER A 324 15.82 10.61 -20.97
CA SER A 324 14.74 10.21 -21.89
C SER A 324 13.64 9.48 -21.10
N PRO A 325 12.44 9.30 -21.69
CA PRO A 325 11.40 8.48 -21.09
C PRO A 325 11.96 7.12 -20.70
N THR A 326 11.74 6.71 -19.45
CA THR A 326 12.33 5.49 -18.93
C THR A 326 11.27 4.63 -18.27
N SER A 327 11.12 3.40 -18.75
CA SER A 327 10.29 2.38 -18.10
C SER A 327 11.14 1.38 -17.34
N PHE A 328 10.64 0.92 -16.20
CA PHE A 328 11.34 -0.02 -15.34
C PHE A 328 10.42 -1.14 -14.86
N THR A 329 11.03 -2.25 -14.48
CA THR A 329 10.36 -3.35 -13.81
C THR A 329 11.34 -3.99 -12.85
N ASN A 330 10.93 -4.10 -11.58
CA ASN A 330 11.73 -4.63 -10.50
C ASN A 330 10.97 -5.72 -9.75
N SER A 331 11.71 -6.69 -9.22
CA SER A 331 11.17 -7.69 -8.31
C SER A 331 12.15 -7.93 -7.16
N LYS A 332 11.64 -8.04 -5.94
CA LYS A 332 12.41 -8.42 -4.76
C LYS A 332 11.65 -9.46 -3.95
N HIS A 333 12.41 -10.27 -3.23
CA HIS A 333 11.87 -11.32 -2.38
C HIS A 333 12.54 -11.22 -1.02
N ALA A 334 11.78 -11.45 0.04
CA ALA A 334 12.30 -11.58 1.39
C ALA A 334 11.52 -12.66 2.15
N SER A 335 12.12 -13.13 3.24
CA SER A 335 11.47 -14.07 4.14
C SER A 335 11.53 -13.51 5.54
N GLU A 336 10.37 -13.37 6.16
CA GLU A 336 10.21 -12.79 7.49
C GLU A 336 9.46 -13.75 8.40
N PHE A 337 9.71 -13.66 9.71
CA PHE A 337 8.84 -14.30 10.69
C PHE A 337 7.65 -13.39 10.98
N SER A 338 6.44 -13.91 10.83
CA SER A 338 5.19 -13.18 11.05
C SER A 338 4.36 -13.83 12.17
N PRO A 339 4.51 -13.38 13.42
CA PRO A 339 3.61 -13.79 14.49
C PRO A 339 2.25 -13.12 14.29
N VAL A 340 1.18 -13.91 14.35
CA VAL A 340 -0.19 -13.40 14.29
C VAL A 340 -0.95 -13.79 15.55
N VAL A 341 -1.57 -12.82 16.19
CA VAL A 341 -2.44 -13.00 17.35
C VAL A 341 -3.86 -12.60 16.97
N GLU A 342 -4.82 -13.48 17.23
CA GLU A 342 -6.22 -13.20 16.98
C GLU A 342 -7.05 -13.43 18.25
N LEU A 343 -7.84 -12.43 18.62
CA LEU A 343 -8.80 -12.48 19.73
C LEU A 343 -10.21 -12.29 19.18
N ARG A 344 -11.12 -13.19 19.57
CA ARG A 344 -12.55 -13.09 19.24
C ARG A 344 -13.37 -13.17 20.50
N VAL A 345 -14.39 -12.32 20.60
CA VAL A 345 -15.38 -12.34 21.68
C VAL A 345 -16.76 -12.29 21.04
N ASN A 346 -17.58 -13.32 21.29
CA ASN A 346 -18.89 -13.48 20.66
C ASN A 346 -19.98 -13.68 21.70
N LEU A 347 -21.11 -13.03 21.47
CA LEU A 347 -22.38 -13.31 22.13
C LEU A 347 -23.31 -14.01 21.14
N ASN A 348 -23.73 -15.22 21.48
CA ASN A 348 -24.59 -16.03 20.64
C ASN A 348 -25.96 -16.17 21.32
N TYR A 349 -27.04 -16.08 20.53
CA TYR A 349 -28.40 -16.31 20.98
C TYR A 349 -29.03 -17.46 20.18
N GLN A 350 -29.53 -18.47 20.89
CA GLN A 350 -30.19 -19.62 20.31
C GLN A 350 -31.66 -19.29 19.96
N LEU A 351 -31.96 -19.18 18.65
CA LEU A 351 -33.31 -18.92 18.16
C LEU A 351 -34.16 -20.20 18.18
N THR A 352 -33.60 -21.29 17.65
CA THR A 352 -34.18 -22.63 17.64
C THR A 352 -33.15 -23.63 18.15
N ARG A 353 -33.54 -24.90 18.30
CA ARG A 353 -32.59 -25.95 18.70
C ARG A 353 -31.34 -26.00 17.80
N ALA A 354 -31.49 -25.73 16.50
CA ALA A 354 -30.43 -25.86 15.52
C ALA A 354 -29.91 -24.54 14.95
N ILE A 355 -30.61 -23.42 15.14
CA ILE A 355 -30.25 -22.13 14.54
C ILE A 355 -30.00 -21.10 15.63
N GLY A 356 -28.87 -20.43 15.55
CA GLY A 356 -28.51 -19.31 16.42
C GLY A 356 -28.06 -18.10 15.61
N VAL A 357 -28.07 -16.94 16.26
CA VAL A 357 -27.45 -15.71 15.74
C VAL A 357 -26.28 -15.33 16.61
N ARG A 358 -25.27 -14.70 15.99
CA ARG A 358 -24.03 -14.27 16.62
C ARG A 358 -23.83 -12.78 16.39
N ALA A 359 -23.38 -12.09 17.42
CA ALA A 359 -22.73 -10.80 17.31
C ALA A 359 -21.41 -10.84 18.10
N GLY A 360 -20.34 -10.28 17.55
CA GLY A 360 -19.04 -10.34 18.19
C GLY A 360 -18.09 -9.24 17.75
N TRP A 361 -16.92 -9.28 18.38
CA TRP A 361 -15.76 -8.48 18.03
C TRP A 361 -14.58 -9.41 17.74
N THR A 362 -13.83 -9.06 16.70
CA THR A 362 -12.58 -9.73 16.32
C THR A 362 -11.47 -8.70 16.25
N GLY A 363 -10.32 -8.99 16.85
CA GLY A 363 -9.07 -8.25 16.68
C GLY A 363 -7.96 -9.21 16.23
N ILE A 364 -7.17 -8.78 15.26
CA ILE A 364 -6.05 -9.52 14.67
C ILE A 364 -4.88 -8.56 14.64
N TRP A 365 -3.77 -8.94 15.26
CA TRP A 365 -2.50 -8.25 15.15
C TRP A 365 -1.50 -9.17 14.45
N MET A 366 -0.71 -8.61 13.55
CA MET A 366 0.35 -9.32 12.84
C MET A 366 1.56 -8.41 12.68
N ASP A 367 2.75 -9.00 12.59
CA ASP A 367 4.03 -8.31 12.38
C ASP A 367 4.79 -8.99 11.23
N GLY A 368 5.86 -8.38 10.74
CA GLY A 368 6.64 -8.93 9.62
C GLY A 368 5.96 -8.74 8.28
N ILE A 369 5.13 -7.71 8.13
CA ILE A 369 4.35 -7.45 6.90
C ILE A 369 5.07 -6.40 6.05
N ALA A 370 5.29 -6.71 4.77
CA ALA A 370 5.72 -5.74 3.78
C ALA A 370 4.52 -4.89 3.34
N ARG A 371 4.70 -3.57 3.32
CA ARG A 371 3.70 -2.57 2.93
C ARG A 371 4.25 -1.78 1.74
N ALA A 372 3.46 -1.58 0.70
CA ALA A 372 3.97 -1.14 -0.61
C ALA A 372 4.58 0.27 -0.59
N ASP A 373 4.12 1.13 0.30
CA ASP A 373 4.53 2.53 0.38
C ASP A 373 5.97 2.73 0.85
N ALA A 374 6.40 1.98 1.87
CA ALA A 374 7.73 2.09 2.45
C ALA A 374 8.85 1.43 1.62
N LEU A 375 8.52 0.80 0.50
CA LEU A 375 9.47 0.02 -0.31
C LEU A 375 10.02 0.78 -1.52
N ASN A 376 9.46 1.95 -1.84
CA ASN A 376 9.81 2.69 -3.05
C ASN A 376 11.14 3.44 -2.90
N VAL A 377 12.04 3.25 -3.87
CA VAL A 377 13.25 4.06 -4.03
C VAL A 377 13.05 5.02 -5.19
N TYR A 378 12.96 6.31 -4.86
CA TYR A 378 12.77 7.41 -5.81
C TYR A 378 14.10 7.89 -6.36
N LYS A 379 14.57 7.22 -7.41
CA LYS A 379 15.84 7.49 -8.06
C LYS A 379 15.66 7.54 -9.57
N VAL A 380 16.38 8.43 -10.24
CA VAL A 380 16.42 8.48 -11.72
C VAL A 380 17.66 7.76 -12.26
N PRO A 381 17.59 7.18 -13.47
CA PRO A 381 16.43 7.17 -14.38
C PRO A 381 15.43 6.05 -14.06
N ASN A 382 15.77 5.13 -13.16
CA ASN A 382 14.93 4.00 -12.80
C ASN A 382 14.68 3.99 -11.30
N MET A 383 13.41 3.87 -10.91
CA MET A 383 13.06 3.58 -9.54
C MET A 383 13.56 2.20 -9.12
N GLY A 384 13.53 1.95 -7.81
CA GLY A 384 13.90 0.68 -7.23
C GLY A 384 13.00 0.27 -6.06
N ILE A 385 13.29 -0.93 -5.56
CA ILE A 385 12.68 -1.49 -4.35
C ILE A 385 13.75 -1.57 -3.26
N SER A 386 13.48 -0.98 -2.11
CA SER A 386 14.28 -1.11 -0.89
C SER A 386 13.62 -2.09 0.06
N MET A 387 14.38 -3.11 0.48
CA MET A 387 13.94 -4.06 1.52
C MET A 387 14.38 -3.63 2.92
N ALA A 388 14.84 -2.39 3.12
CA ALA A 388 15.31 -1.93 4.42
C ALA A 388 14.15 -1.81 5.45
N ASN A 389 12.94 -1.51 4.96
CA ASN A 389 11.73 -1.30 5.77
C ASN A 389 10.61 -2.28 5.37
N ASN A 390 10.95 -3.53 5.04
CA ASN A 390 10.00 -4.58 4.61
C ASN A 390 9.21 -5.24 5.76
N ARG A 391 9.28 -4.67 6.96
CA ARG A 391 8.66 -5.21 8.16
C ARG A 391 7.93 -4.12 8.92
N GLN A 392 6.60 -4.17 8.87
CA GLN A 392 5.68 -3.36 9.65
C GLN A 392 4.68 -4.26 10.38
N ASP A 393 4.03 -3.70 11.39
CA ASP A 393 2.89 -4.33 12.05
C ASP A 393 1.55 -3.87 11.45
N VAL A 394 0.56 -4.74 11.57
CA VAL A 394 -0.80 -4.47 11.10
C VAL A 394 -1.77 -4.89 12.18
N PHE A 395 -2.67 -3.98 12.53
CA PHE A 395 -3.80 -4.26 13.41
C PHE A 395 -5.10 -4.16 12.63
N MET A 396 -5.84 -5.27 12.63
CA MET A 396 -7.17 -5.36 12.05
C MET A 396 -8.18 -5.62 13.15
N HIS A 397 -9.25 -4.83 13.27
CA HIS A 397 -10.29 -5.11 14.25
C HIS A 397 -11.68 -4.70 13.77
N GLY A 398 -12.71 -5.31 14.32
CA GLY A 398 -14.06 -4.91 14.00
C GLY A 398 -15.11 -5.87 14.51
N PHE A 399 -16.28 -5.80 13.89
CA PHE A 399 -17.46 -6.52 14.33
C PHE A 399 -17.81 -7.65 13.38
N ASN A 400 -18.31 -8.74 13.94
CA ASN A 400 -18.81 -9.88 13.20
C ASN A 400 -20.28 -10.16 13.55
N PHE A 401 -21.08 -10.43 12.54
CA PHE A 401 -22.51 -10.75 12.68
C PHE A 401 -22.80 -11.98 11.84
N GLY A 402 -23.47 -12.98 12.42
CA GLY A 402 -23.63 -14.22 11.68
C GLY A 402 -24.70 -15.16 12.18
N VAL A 403 -24.80 -16.26 11.45
CA VAL A 403 -25.75 -17.34 11.70
C VAL A 403 -24.98 -18.61 12.02
N LEU A 404 -25.51 -19.34 12.99
CA LEU A 404 -24.94 -20.56 13.52
C LEU A 404 -25.91 -21.70 13.25
N VAL A 405 -25.39 -22.80 12.71
CA VAL A 405 -26.13 -24.05 12.54
C VAL A 405 -25.47 -25.12 13.41
N ASN A 406 -26.26 -25.70 14.31
CA ASN A 406 -25.86 -26.77 15.24
C ASN A 406 -24.59 -26.43 16.06
N TYR A 407 -24.58 -25.24 16.67
CA TYR A 407 -23.41 -24.68 17.37
C TYR A 407 -23.42 -24.88 18.87
#